data_AF-A0A2T5MCL7-F1
#
_entry.id   AF-A0A2T5MCL7-F1
#
_cell.length_a   1.000
_cell.length_b   1.000
_cell.length_c   1.000
_cell.angle_alpha   90.00
_cell.angle_beta   90.00
_cell.angle_gamma   90.00
#
_symmetry.space_group_name_H-M   'P 1'
#
loop_
_entity.id
_entity.type
_entity.pdbx_description
1 polymer ?
#
loop_
_entity_poly.entity_id
_entity_poly.type
_entity_poly.pdbx_seq_one_letter_code
_entity_poly.pdbx_strand_id
1 'polypeptide(L)'
;MTERNILNEIGGQGLDQLELEQLIFNYYSHGSAQGPDLVSYGRTQGEDAVRISYSKRGKLQAISPGPNWQESDLEVLHLRIAEELRRDHGQGVNRKILFCAVPVIGTFRYKDVFQILPCPPDAPMPGHPTGDHPFVLEIAFSKSSSASINSLRYGRAARNLELLCVILLPWISSGISNRVIKRWVVLHDEPTRSSKNIYTQEGYWITLPGPTNAFSDVSNLPALNRHPDNDYYGFRGIAGNEVLDLPEQFENRLDAYFSLTEEDRDTFQCAAYWFNHARRAQETSQSAEFLALINGLEALLPQASAHAECSTCRKRLGPSISDKFVELIEKYAPSPNVSVQDKKGLYGLRSAVAHGGKLLYDDVSGGRGGLSGLQMRHQTSSRNIRHIARIVMLNWLISRH
;
A
#
# COMPACT_ATOMS: atom_id res chain seq x y z
N MET A 1 -39.97 -1.34 -14.84
CA MET A 1 -39.86 0.11 -14.62
C MET A 1 -38.40 0.38 -14.31
N THR A 2 -37.75 1.26 -15.06
CA THR A 2 -36.37 1.66 -14.78
C THR A 2 -36.39 2.55 -13.55
N GLU A 3 -35.70 2.18 -12.47
CA GLU A 3 -35.58 3.03 -11.28
C GLU A 3 -34.95 4.37 -11.65
N ARG A 4 -35.47 5.48 -11.11
CA ARG A 4 -34.90 6.83 -11.31
C ARG A 4 -33.46 6.84 -10.78
N ASN A 5 -32.50 7.17 -11.63
CA ASN A 5 -31.10 7.33 -11.23
C ASN A 5 -30.80 8.81 -11.00
N ILE A 6 -30.63 9.20 -9.73
CA ILE A 6 -30.40 10.60 -9.31
C ILE A 6 -28.93 10.99 -9.29
N LEU A 7 -27.99 10.11 -9.67
CA LEU A 7 -26.54 10.37 -9.60
C LEU A 7 -26.13 11.67 -10.32
N ASN A 8 -26.69 11.90 -11.52
CA ASN A 8 -26.42 13.13 -12.27
C ASN A 8 -27.13 14.34 -11.64
N GLU A 9 -28.34 14.15 -11.11
CA GLU A 9 -29.18 15.22 -10.54
C GLU A 9 -28.52 15.82 -9.29
N ILE A 10 -27.91 14.99 -8.43
CA ILE A 10 -27.17 15.46 -7.26
C ILE A 10 -25.75 15.96 -7.62
N GLY A 11 -25.36 15.93 -8.90
CA GLY A 11 -24.02 16.33 -9.33
C GLY A 11 -22.91 15.34 -8.93
N GLY A 12 -23.24 14.07 -8.73
CA GLY A 12 -22.31 13.02 -8.30
C GLY A 12 -21.41 12.45 -9.40
N GLN A 13 -21.68 12.76 -10.68
CA GLN A 13 -20.95 12.20 -11.81
C GLN A 13 -19.48 12.61 -11.80
N GLY A 14 -18.59 11.63 -11.97
CA GLY A 14 -17.13 11.82 -12.03
C GLY A 14 -16.47 12.11 -10.69
N LEU A 15 -17.21 12.00 -9.58
CA LEU A 15 -16.64 12.09 -8.24
C LEU A 15 -16.04 10.75 -7.81
N ASP A 16 -15.13 10.82 -6.84
CA ASP A 16 -14.62 9.64 -6.18
C ASP A 16 -15.76 8.87 -5.48
N GLN A 17 -15.84 7.56 -5.76
CA GLN A 17 -16.90 6.72 -5.24
C GLN A 17 -16.93 6.67 -3.71
N LEU A 18 -15.78 6.52 -3.05
CA LEU A 18 -15.71 6.40 -1.60
C LEU A 18 -16.06 7.73 -0.91
N GLU A 19 -15.66 8.86 -1.50
CA GLU A 19 -16.07 10.18 -1.00
C GLU A 19 -17.58 10.38 -1.09
N LEU A 20 -18.19 9.99 -2.22
CA LEU A 20 -19.63 10.08 -2.42
C LEU A 20 -20.40 9.17 -1.45
N GLU A 21 -19.95 7.93 -1.28
CA GLU A 21 -20.51 6.99 -0.30
C GLU A 21 -20.40 7.52 1.13
N GLN A 22 -19.24 8.07 1.51
CA GLN A 22 -19.03 8.65 2.83
C GLN A 22 -19.93 9.88 3.06
N LEU A 23 -20.13 10.73 2.05
CA LEU A 23 -21.03 11.87 2.13
C LEU A 23 -22.48 11.43 2.34
N ILE A 24 -22.94 10.44 1.57
CA ILE A 24 -24.28 9.87 1.70
C ILE A 24 -24.45 9.24 3.08
N PHE A 25 -23.47 8.45 3.53
CA PHE A 25 -23.48 7.87 4.87
C PHE A 25 -23.52 8.93 5.95
N ASN A 26 -22.76 10.03 5.84
CA ASN A 26 -22.80 11.12 6.80
C ASN A 26 -24.15 11.84 6.85
N TYR A 27 -24.88 11.88 5.74
CA TYR A 27 -26.19 12.52 5.69
C TYR A 27 -27.27 11.64 6.34
N TYR A 28 -27.32 10.37 5.95
CA TYR A 28 -28.34 9.44 6.43
C TYR A 28 -27.97 8.78 7.77
N SER A 29 -26.70 8.71 8.15
CA SER A 29 -26.19 8.11 9.39
C SER A 29 -26.37 6.58 9.54
N HIS A 30 -27.21 5.94 8.72
CA HIS A 30 -27.37 4.48 8.72
C HIS A 30 -27.30 3.92 7.29
N GLY A 31 -26.64 2.77 7.16
CA GLY A 31 -26.56 2.00 5.93
C GLY A 31 -26.79 0.51 6.20
N SER A 32 -27.42 -0.17 5.26
CA SER A 32 -27.65 -1.62 5.32
C SER A 32 -27.39 -2.26 3.96
N ALA A 33 -26.56 -3.30 3.95
CA ALA A 33 -26.33 -4.08 2.73
C ALA A 33 -27.52 -5.01 2.49
N GLN A 34 -28.14 -4.89 1.32
CA GLN A 34 -29.24 -5.76 0.86
C GLN A 34 -28.72 -6.91 -0.02
N GLY A 35 -27.40 -6.97 -0.22
CA GLY A 35 -26.68 -7.94 -1.04
C GLY A 35 -25.27 -7.42 -1.37
N PRO A 36 -24.51 -8.13 -2.23
CA PRO A 36 -23.19 -7.68 -2.66
C PRO A 36 -23.24 -6.44 -3.56
N ASP A 37 -24.37 -6.23 -4.26
CA ASP A 37 -24.50 -5.24 -5.33
C ASP A 37 -25.45 -4.08 -4.97
N LEU A 38 -25.98 -4.04 -3.74
CA LEU A 38 -26.97 -3.05 -3.32
C LEU A 38 -26.84 -2.69 -1.83
N VAL A 39 -26.73 -1.39 -1.56
CA VAL A 39 -26.72 -0.84 -0.20
C VAL A 39 -27.82 0.22 -0.09
N SER A 40 -28.67 0.13 0.92
CA SER A 40 -29.65 1.16 1.26
C SER A 40 -29.16 2.01 2.42
N TYR A 41 -29.53 3.29 2.41
CA TYR A 41 -29.25 4.25 3.47
C TYR A 41 -30.55 4.91 3.93
N GLY A 42 -30.63 5.24 5.21
CA GLY A 42 -31.79 5.87 5.83
C GLY A 42 -31.42 6.59 7.12
N ARG A 43 -32.28 7.49 7.58
CA ARG A 43 -32.04 8.33 8.76
C ARG A 43 -32.11 7.54 10.07
N THR A 44 -32.85 6.44 10.03
CA THR A 44 -33.02 5.50 11.13
C THR A 44 -32.67 4.08 10.69
N GLN A 45 -32.41 3.20 11.66
CA GLN A 45 -32.06 1.81 11.37
C GLN A 45 -33.19 1.09 10.63
N GLY A 46 -32.87 0.51 9.47
CA GLY A 46 -33.84 -0.24 8.64
C GLY A 46 -34.66 0.64 7.68
N GLU A 47 -34.48 1.95 7.70
CA GLU A 47 -35.07 2.86 6.71
C GLU A 47 -34.33 2.77 5.37
N ASP A 48 -35.10 2.90 4.28
CA ASP A 48 -34.60 2.82 2.91
C ASP A 48 -34.98 4.13 2.18
N ALA A 49 -34.16 5.16 2.37
CA ALA A 49 -34.36 6.48 1.79
C ALA A 49 -33.61 6.63 0.46
N VAL A 50 -32.38 6.10 0.37
CA VAL A 50 -31.61 6.09 -0.87
C VAL A 50 -30.89 4.76 -1.03
N ARG A 51 -30.75 4.30 -2.27
CA ARG A 51 -30.07 3.05 -2.62
C ARG A 51 -28.89 3.34 -3.53
N ILE A 52 -27.77 2.67 -3.28
CA ILE A 52 -26.60 2.68 -4.15
C ILE A 52 -26.46 1.28 -4.73
N SER A 53 -26.44 1.19 -6.07
CA SER A 53 -26.22 -0.07 -6.78
C SER A 53 -24.81 -0.15 -7.36
N TYR A 54 -24.27 -1.36 -7.37
CA TYR A 54 -22.91 -1.64 -7.79
C TYR A 54 -22.88 -2.67 -8.91
N SER A 55 -21.89 -2.53 -9.78
CA SER A 55 -21.50 -3.60 -10.67
C SER A 55 -20.89 -4.76 -9.87
N LYS A 56 -20.82 -5.96 -10.48
CA LYS A 56 -20.12 -7.12 -9.90
C LYS A 56 -18.64 -6.87 -9.56
N ARG A 57 -18.05 -5.79 -10.07
CA ARG A 57 -16.67 -5.35 -9.77
C ARG A 57 -16.61 -4.28 -8.67
N GLY A 58 -17.72 -4.00 -7.99
CA GLY A 58 -17.81 -3.00 -6.93
C GLY A 58 -17.87 -1.54 -7.39
N LYS A 59 -17.92 -1.27 -8.71
CA LYS A 59 -18.09 0.11 -9.21
C LYS A 59 -19.53 0.58 -9.07
N LEU A 60 -19.73 1.79 -8.55
CA LEU A 60 -21.02 2.47 -8.46
C LEU A 60 -21.66 2.59 -9.85
N GLN A 61 -22.92 2.18 -9.96
CA GLN A 61 -23.70 2.21 -11.20
C GLN A 61 -24.82 3.24 -11.15
N ALA A 62 -25.55 3.28 -10.04
CA ALA A 62 -26.66 4.21 -9.87
C ALA A 62 -26.86 4.55 -8.40
N ILE A 63 -27.49 5.71 -8.19
CA ILE A 63 -28.09 6.10 -6.92
C ILE A 63 -29.57 6.27 -7.20
N SER A 64 -30.45 5.53 -6.52
CA SER A 64 -31.89 5.58 -6.71
C SER A 64 -32.65 5.93 -5.43
N PRO A 65 -33.76 6.69 -5.51
CA PRO A 65 -34.66 6.92 -4.39
C PRO A 65 -35.24 5.60 -3.84
N GLY A 66 -35.22 5.46 -2.51
CA GLY A 66 -35.96 4.41 -1.80
C GLY A 66 -37.38 4.85 -1.40
N PRO A 67 -38.17 3.98 -0.74
CA PRO A 67 -39.52 4.29 -0.29
C PRO A 67 -39.62 5.49 0.66
N ASN A 68 -38.56 5.78 1.41
CA ASN A 68 -38.49 6.88 2.38
C ASN A 68 -37.74 8.12 1.85
N TRP A 69 -37.53 8.20 0.54
CA TRP A 69 -36.96 9.37 -0.11
C TRP A 69 -37.83 10.62 0.07
N GLN A 70 -37.20 11.76 0.32
CA GLN A 70 -37.85 13.07 0.32
C GLN A 70 -37.26 13.92 -0.79
N GLU A 71 -38.06 14.67 -1.55
CA GLU A 71 -37.52 15.47 -2.66
C GLU A 71 -36.56 16.57 -2.18
N SER A 72 -36.69 17.01 -0.93
CA SER A 72 -35.73 17.91 -0.27
C SER A 72 -34.33 17.30 -0.12
N ASP A 73 -34.20 15.96 -0.09
CA ASP A 73 -32.89 15.29 -0.05
C ASP A 73 -32.07 15.57 -1.30
N LEU A 74 -32.73 15.77 -2.44
CA LEU A 74 -32.06 16.07 -3.70
C LEU A 74 -31.23 17.36 -3.57
N GLU A 75 -31.86 18.42 -3.07
CA GLU A 75 -31.23 19.72 -2.89
C GLU A 75 -30.13 19.67 -1.83
N VAL A 76 -30.37 18.98 -0.71
CA VAL A 76 -29.37 18.83 0.35
C VAL A 76 -28.13 18.08 -0.15
N LEU A 77 -28.32 16.95 -0.83
CA LEU A 77 -27.20 16.18 -1.39
C LEU A 77 -26.45 16.98 -2.45
N HIS A 78 -27.16 17.71 -3.32
CA HIS A 78 -26.54 18.58 -4.32
C HIS A 78 -25.67 19.67 -3.66
N LEU A 79 -26.18 20.37 -2.65
CA LEU A 79 -25.45 21.40 -1.93
C LEU A 79 -24.24 20.83 -1.17
N ARG A 80 -24.40 19.68 -0.51
CA ARG A 80 -23.29 19.00 0.18
C ARG A 80 -22.22 18.53 -0.79
N ILE A 81 -22.58 18.00 -1.95
CA ILE A 81 -21.60 17.61 -2.98
C ILE A 81 -20.82 18.83 -3.49
N ALA A 82 -21.52 19.93 -3.76
CA ALA A 82 -20.90 21.18 -4.19
C ALA A 82 -19.90 21.70 -3.14
N GLU A 83 -20.28 21.71 -1.86
CA GLU A 83 -19.47 22.28 -0.79
C GLU A 83 -18.38 21.32 -0.27
N GLU A 84 -18.67 20.03 -0.06
CA GLU A 84 -17.74 19.09 0.57
C GLU A 84 -16.79 18.41 -0.43
N LEU A 85 -17.24 18.16 -1.67
CA LEU A 85 -16.49 17.36 -2.63
C LEU A 85 -15.91 18.17 -3.80
N ARG A 86 -16.63 19.19 -4.28
CA ARG A 86 -16.22 19.99 -5.46
C ARG A 86 -15.51 21.29 -5.11
N ARG A 87 -15.93 21.99 -4.06
CA ARG A 87 -15.31 23.25 -3.65
C ARG A 87 -13.89 23.00 -3.17
N ASP A 88 -12.98 23.88 -3.60
CA ASP A 88 -11.61 23.90 -3.09
C ASP A 88 -11.56 24.58 -1.71
N HIS A 89 -11.09 23.82 -0.71
CA HIS A 89 -10.86 24.31 0.67
C HIS A 89 -9.36 24.49 0.97
N GLY A 90 -8.54 24.49 -0.07
CA GLY A 90 -7.09 24.56 0.00
C GLY A 90 -6.47 23.24 0.48
N GLN A 91 -5.19 23.34 0.83
CA GLN A 91 -4.38 22.18 1.21
C GLN A 91 -4.25 22.04 2.73
N GLY A 92 -4.23 20.81 3.20
CA GLY A 92 -3.87 20.43 4.56
C GLY A 92 -2.64 19.54 4.56
N VAL A 93 -1.94 19.50 5.70
CA VAL A 93 -0.81 18.62 5.95
C VAL A 93 -1.09 17.83 7.22
N ASN A 94 -0.93 16.51 7.16
CA ASN A 94 -1.07 15.64 8.33
C ASN A 94 0.08 14.64 8.40
N ARG A 95 0.24 13.95 9.53
CA ARG A 95 1.46 13.23 9.90
C ARG A 95 1.18 11.75 10.11
N LYS A 96 2.08 10.93 9.59
CA LYS A 96 2.11 9.48 9.82
C LYS A 96 3.48 9.07 10.33
N ILE A 97 3.50 8.14 11.28
CA ILE A 97 4.74 7.45 11.65
C ILE A 97 4.94 6.25 10.75
N LEU A 98 6.12 6.18 10.15
CA LEU A 98 6.64 5.01 9.47
C LEU A 98 7.93 4.57 10.17
N PHE A 99 8.42 3.39 9.82
CA PHE A 99 9.62 2.83 10.43
C PHE A 99 10.66 2.52 9.37
N CYS A 100 11.93 2.71 9.71
CA CYS A 100 13.06 2.40 8.87
C CYS A 100 13.98 1.44 9.62
N ALA A 101 14.60 0.50 8.89
CA ALA A 101 15.54 -0.47 9.46
C ALA A 101 16.79 0.19 10.09
N VAL A 102 17.04 1.46 9.75
CA VAL A 102 18.15 2.31 10.20
C VAL A 102 17.64 3.69 10.64
N PRO A 103 18.37 4.43 11.49
CA PRO A 103 17.97 5.76 11.93
C PRO A 103 17.70 6.74 10.76
N VAL A 104 16.68 7.58 10.91
CA VAL A 104 16.41 8.72 10.01
C VAL A 104 16.86 9.99 10.72
N ILE A 105 17.99 10.54 10.30
CA ILE A 105 18.61 11.72 10.96
C ILE A 105 18.48 13.02 10.15
N GLY A 106 18.07 12.92 8.89
CA GLY A 106 17.92 14.06 7.99
C GLY A 106 16.50 14.22 7.47
N THR A 107 16.33 15.19 6.58
CA THR A 107 15.05 15.57 6.00
C THR A 107 15.05 15.46 4.49
N PHE A 108 13.86 15.28 3.93
CA PHE A 108 13.63 15.34 2.49
C PHE A 108 12.23 15.87 2.23
N ARG A 109 12.07 16.77 1.26
CA ARG A 109 10.77 17.27 0.82
C ARG A 109 10.62 17.09 -0.67
N TYR A 110 9.52 16.47 -1.08
CA TYR A 110 9.14 16.38 -2.49
C TYR A 110 7.99 17.36 -2.78
N LYS A 111 8.37 18.51 -3.37
CA LYS A 111 7.45 19.58 -3.78
C LYS A 111 6.48 19.92 -2.63
N ASP A 112 5.20 20.06 -2.95
CA ASP A 112 4.13 20.26 -1.98
C ASP A 112 3.31 19.00 -1.70
N VAL A 113 3.92 17.81 -1.88
CA VAL A 113 3.23 16.53 -1.73
C VAL A 113 3.52 15.88 -0.39
N PHE A 114 4.79 15.74 -0.01
CA PHE A 114 5.17 15.15 1.26
C PHE A 114 6.59 15.53 1.71
N GLN A 115 6.87 15.32 2.99
CA GLN A 115 8.23 15.37 3.54
C GLN A 115 8.52 14.28 4.57
N ILE A 116 9.78 13.85 4.62
CA ILE A 116 10.37 12.95 5.60
C ILE A 116 11.10 13.79 6.63
N LEU A 117 10.85 13.50 7.90
CA LEU A 117 11.47 14.17 9.04
C LEU A 117 11.97 13.13 10.06
N PRO A 118 13.05 13.41 10.80
CA PRO A 118 13.40 12.65 11.98
C PRO A 118 12.27 12.73 13.01
N CYS A 119 12.18 11.73 13.89
CA CYS A 119 11.30 11.84 15.05
C CYS A 119 11.78 12.93 16.02
N PRO A 120 10.88 13.52 16.82
CA PRO A 120 11.24 14.42 17.90
C PRO A 120 12.29 13.81 18.85
N PRO A 121 13.18 14.61 19.47
CA PRO A 121 14.26 14.09 20.32
C PRO A 121 13.80 13.27 21.53
N ASP A 122 12.57 13.47 21.99
CA ASP A 122 11.93 12.76 23.12
C ASP A 122 11.16 11.51 22.69
N ALA A 123 11.10 11.21 21.39
CA ALA A 123 10.42 10.03 20.87
C ALA A 123 11.14 8.74 21.30
N PRO A 124 10.40 7.67 21.69
CA PRO A 124 11.01 6.38 21.98
C PRO A 124 11.72 5.80 20.76
N MET A 125 13.03 5.52 20.89
CA MET A 125 13.85 4.95 19.80
C MET A 125 14.34 3.54 20.16
N PRO A 126 14.58 2.66 19.16
CA PRO A 126 15.30 1.41 19.40
C PRO A 126 16.69 1.68 19.98
N GLY A 127 17.10 0.88 20.97
CA GLY A 127 18.44 0.97 21.58
C GLY A 127 19.56 0.31 20.77
N HIS A 128 19.31 -0.04 19.52
CA HIS A 128 20.24 -0.78 18.65
C HIS A 128 20.36 -0.07 17.29
N PRO A 129 21.47 -0.22 16.55
CA PRO A 129 21.66 0.44 15.25
C PRO A 129 20.70 -0.02 14.15
N THR A 130 20.16 -1.23 14.29
CA THR A 130 19.18 -1.81 13.36
C THR A 130 17.93 -2.19 14.13
N GLY A 131 16.78 -1.82 13.60
CA GLY A 131 15.48 -2.08 14.20
C GLY A 131 14.40 -1.27 13.49
N ASP A 132 13.20 -1.21 14.06
CA ASP A 132 12.15 -0.33 13.52
C ASP A 132 12.34 1.09 14.08
N HIS A 133 13.22 1.87 13.46
CA HIS A 133 13.46 3.27 13.82
C HIS A 133 12.32 4.15 13.30
N PRO A 134 11.55 4.81 14.18
CA PRO A 134 10.42 5.63 13.77
C PRO A 134 10.91 6.93 13.10
N PHE A 135 10.15 7.40 12.12
CA PHE A 135 10.30 8.71 11.52
C PHE A 135 8.94 9.29 11.13
N VAL A 136 8.87 10.60 10.93
CA VAL A 136 7.63 11.30 10.59
C VAL A 136 7.55 11.50 9.08
N LEU A 137 6.44 11.07 8.50
CA LEU A 137 6.04 11.40 7.13
C LEU A 137 4.91 12.44 7.20
N GLU A 138 5.18 13.68 6.79
CA GLU A 138 4.14 14.69 6.61
C GLU A 138 3.61 14.64 5.19
N ILE A 139 2.28 14.69 5.03
CA ILE A 139 1.58 14.39 3.78
C ILE A 139 0.56 15.48 3.52
N ALA A 140 0.61 16.05 2.32
CA ALA A 140 -0.39 16.97 1.82
C ALA A 140 -1.66 16.25 1.37
N PHE A 141 -2.80 16.89 1.56
CA PHE A 141 -4.09 16.45 1.02
C PHE A 141 -5.02 17.65 0.76
N SER A 142 -5.92 17.53 -0.21
CA SER A 142 -6.94 18.53 -0.48
C SER A 142 -8.01 18.53 0.60
N LYS A 143 -8.26 19.67 1.23
CA LYS A 143 -9.26 19.78 2.29
C LYS A 143 -10.68 19.75 1.74
N SER A 144 -11.58 19.49 2.68
CA SER A 144 -13.03 19.57 2.61
C SER A 144 -13.52 20.26 3.88
N SER A 145 -14.70 20.86 3.84
CA SER A 145 -15.43 21.28 5.05
C SER A 145 -15.81 20.09 5.94
N SER A 146 -15.75 18.86 5.44
CA SER A 146 -16.12 17.63 6.13
C SER A 146 -14.90 16.87 6.68
N ALA A 147 -14.86 16.68 8.00
CA ALA A 147 -13.75 16.01 8.69
C ALA A 147 -13.56 14.54 8.28
N SER A 148 -14.65 13.82 7.96
CA SER A 148 -14.55 12.44 7.47
C SER A 148 -13.97 12.38 6.06
N ILE A 149 -14.33 13.34 5.18
CA ILE A 149 -13.76 13.43 3.82
C ILE A 149 -12.27 13.78 3.91
N ASN A 150 -11.89 14.71 4.79
CA ASN A 150 -10.48 15.00 5.09
C ASN A 150 -9.73 13.75 5.54
N SER A 151 -10.33 12.96 6.44
CA SER A 151 -9.74 11.72 6.96
C SER A 151 -9.57 10.67 5.85
N LEU A 152 -10.55 10.55 4.94
CA LEU A 152 -10.50 9.63 3.80
C LEU A 152 -9.40 10.03 2.80
N ARG A 153 -9.36 11.31 2.41
CA ARG A 153 -8.36 11.87 1.48
C ARG A 153 -6.95 11.71 2.03
N TYR A 154 -6.74 12.10 3.29
CA TYR A 154 -5.47 11.88 3.99
C TYR A 154 -5.12 10.39 4.06
N GLY A 155 -6.06 9.53 4.49
CA GLY A 155 -5.81 8.10 4.63
C GLY A 155 -5.37 7.45 3.32
N ARG A 156 -5.98 7.84 2.20
CA ARG A 156 -5.60 7.38 0.86
C ARG A 156 -4.23 7.90 0.44
N ALA A 157 -3.98 9.21 0.57
CA ALA A 157 -2.68 9.81 0.24
C ALA A 157 -1.55 9.15 1.06
N ALA A 158 -1.78 8.98 2.37
CA ALA A 158 -0.84 8.33 3.29
C ALA A 158 -0.58 6.88 2.92
N ARG A 159 -1.62 6.12 2.55
CA ARG A 159 -1.45 4.73 2.13
C ARG A 159 -0.66 4.61 0.83
N ASN A 160 -0.95 5.46 -0.14
CA ASN A 160 -0.27 5.46 -1.43
C ASN A 160 1.21 5.81 -1.29
N LEU A 161 1.52 6.84 -0.49
CA LEU A 161 2.90 7.24 -0.20
C LEU A 161 3.67 6.20 0.61
N GLU A 162 3.05 5.58 1.62
CA GLU A 162 3.66 4.48 2.36
C GLU A 162 4.06 3.33 1.43
N LEU A 163 3.13 2.90 0.57
CA LEU A 163 3.40 1.82 -0.39
C LEU A 163 4.51 2.20 -1.37
N LEU A 164 4.52 3.44 -1.86
CA LEU A 164 5.58 3.94 -2.73
C LEU A 164 6.94 3.95 -2.01
N CYS A 165 7.01 4.47 -0.78
CA CYS A 165 8.24 4.53 -0.01
C CYS A 165 8.85 3.15 0.24
N VAL A 166 8.05 2.13 0.54
CA VAL A 166 8.52 0.74 0.77
C VAL A 166 9.17 0.14 -0.50
N ILE A 167 8.72 0.55 -1.68
CA ILE A 167 9.35 0.14 -2.95
C ILE A 167 10.63 0.91 -3.20
N LEU A 168 10.57 2.25 -3.12
CA LEU A 168 11.67 3.13 -3.48
C LEU A 168 12.82 3.06 -2.47
N LEU A 169 12.55 2.82 -1.19
CA LEU A 169 13.53 2.88 -0.10
C LEU A 169 13.57 1.53 0.61
N PRO A 170 14.56 0.65 0.32
CA PRO A 170 14.58 -0.75 0.79
C PRO A 170 14.49 -0.94 2.30
N TRP A 171 14.90 0.08 3.04
CA TRP A 171 15.02 0.13 4.48
C TRP A 171 13.73 0.56 5.15
N ILE A 172 12.84 1.24 4.43
CA ILE A 172 11.56 1.67 4.96
C ILE A 172 10.60 0.49 5.04
N SER A 173 9.81 0.52 6.09
CA SER A 173 8.76 -0.41 6.40
C SER A 173 7.44 0.30 6.62
N SER A 174 6.36 -0.45 6.43
CA SER A 174 5.02 0.06 6.68
C SER A 174 4.86 0.48 8.14
N GLY A 175 3.95 1.43 8.38
CA GLY A 175 3.53 1.75 9.73
C GLY A 175 2.91 0.54 10.43
N ILE A 176 2.94 0.55 11.76
CA ILE A 176 2.18 -0.43 12.55
C ILE A 176 0.71 -0.30 12.16
N SER A 177 0.05 -1.45 11.98
CA SER A 177 -1.34 -1.47 11.49
C SER A 177 -2.25 -0.74 12.47
N ASN A 178 -3.20 0.04 11.95
CA ASN A 178 -4.27 0.63 12.77
C ASN A 178 -5.27 -0.41 13.30
N ARG A 179 -5.07 -1.70 13.01
CA ARG A 179 -5.90 -2.78 13.55
C ARG A 179 -5.59 -2.96 15.03
N VAL A 180 -6.63 -3.16 15.83
CA VAL A 180 -6.51 -3.54 17.23
C VAL A 180 -6.00 -4.98 17.28
N ILE A 181 -4.70 -5.14 17.52
CA ILE A 181 -4.00 -6.41 17.62
C ILE A 181 -3.32 -6.41 18.98
N LYS A 182 -3.83 -7.23 19.89
CA LYS A 182 -3.21 -7.43 21.19
C LYS A 182 -2.34 -8.67 21.18
N ARG A 183 -1.14 -8.56 21.73
CA ARG A 183 -0.17 -9.66 21.84
C ARG A 183 0.28 -9.84 23.29
N TRP A 184 0.69 -11.06 23.62
CA TRP A 184 1.48 -11.31 24.82
C TRP A 184 2.90 -10.80 24.58
N VAL A 185 3.36 -9.87 25.42
CA VAL A 185 4.69 -9.26 25.38
C VAL A 185 5.41 -9.56 26.69
N VAL A 186 6.68 -9.91 26.59
CA VAL A 186 7.56 -10.08 27.75
C VAL A 186 8.27 -8.74 27.99
N LEU A 187 7.97 -8.10 29.12
CA LEU A 187 8.75 -6.96 29.59
C LEU A 187 9.94 -7.47 30.39
N HIS A 188 11.13 -7.12 29.93
CA HIS A 188 12.36 -7.37 30.66
C HIS A 188 12.75 -6.10 31.40
N ASP A 189 12.85 -6.20 32.72
CA ASP A 189 13.39 -5.14 33.56
C ASP A 189 14.87 -5.48 33.84
N GLU A 190 15.76 -4.89 33.06
CA GLU A 190 17.23 -5.10 33.16
C GLU A 190 17.76 -4.91 34.59
N PRO A 191 17.39 -3.83 35.34
CA PRO A 191 17.76 -3.67 36.75
C PRO A 191 17.42 -4.84 37.67
N THR A 192 16.24 -5.45 37.52
CA THR A 192 15.77 -6.52 38.42
C THR A 192 15.93 -7.93 37.85
N ARG A 193 16.33 -8.03 36.57
CA ARG A 193 16.31 -9.26 35.76
C ARG A 193 14.98 -10.01 35.82
N SER A 194 13.89 -9.30 36.10
CA SER A 194 12.57 -9.87 36.14
C SER A 194 11.93 -9.82 34.75
N SER A 195 11.15 -10.85 34.43
CA SER A 195 10.38 -10.92 33.20
C SER A 195 8.90 -10.93 33.55
N LYS A 196 8.12 -10.00 32.98
CA LYS A 196 6.67 -9.95 33.17
C LYS A 196 5.96 -10.10 31.83
N ASN A 197 5.05 -11.07 31.75
CA ASN A 197 4.16 -11.21 30.61
C ASN A 197 2.99 -10.24 30.75
N ILE A 198 2.75 -9.43 29.72
CA ILE A 198 1.60 -8.53 29.64
C ILE A 198 0.84 -8.76 28.33
N TYR A 199 -0.49 -8.68 28.37
CA TYR A 199 -1.32 -8.71 27.17
C TYR A 199 -1.70 -7.28 26.79
N THR A 200 -1.09 -6.73 25.74
CA THR A 200 -1.24 -5.32 25.37
C THR A 200 -1.35 -5.12 23.86
N GLN A 201 -1.83 -3.94 23.45
CA GLN A 201 -1.96 -3.55 22.04
C GLN A 201 -0.58 -3.34 21.41
N GLU A 202 -0.37 -3.90 20.22
CA GLU A 202 0.76 -3.60 19.36
C GLU A 202 0.61 -2.15 18.84
N GLY A 203 1.62 -1.31 19.05
CA GLY A 203 1.53 0.08 18.67
C GLY A 203 2.79 0.86 18.98
N TYR A 204 2.86 2.03 18.38
CA TYR A 204 3.83 3.06 18.68
C TYR A 204 3.08 4.38 18.75
N TRP A 205 3.32 5.16 19.80
CA TRP A 205 2.60 6.38 20.04
C TRP A 205 3.55 7.48 20.47
N ILE A 206 3.50 8.61 19.76
CA ILE A 206 4.09 9.88 20.16
C ILE A 206 3.07 10.98 19.93
N THR A 207 3.15 12.04 20.71
CA THR A 207 2.28 13.21 20.55
C THR A 207 2.77 14.03 19.37
N LEU A 208 2.02 14.02 18.27
CA LEU A 208 2.25 14.89 17.13
C LEU A 208 1.19 15.98 17.05
N PRO A 209 1.53 17.17 16.51
CA PRO A 209 0.52 18.18 16.20
C PRO A 209 -0.53 17.63 15.24
N GLY A 210 -1.79 18.04 15.43
CA GLY A 210 -2.88 17.75 14.51
C GLY A 210 -2.67 18.33 13.10
N PRO A 211 -3.64 18.17 12.19
CA PRO A 211 -3.53 18.67 10.82
C PRO A 211 -3.19 20.17 10.77
N THR A 212 -2.20 20.54 9.95
CA THR A 212 -1.75 21.93 9.72
C THR A 212 -2.05 22.39 8.30
N ASN A 213 -1.84 23.67 8.02
CA ASN A 213 -2.01 24.24 6.67
C ASN A 213 -0.70 24.23 5.85
N ALA A 214 0.42 23.90 6.50
CA ALA A 214 1.74 23.90 5.91
C ALA A 214 2.59 22.78 6.50
N PHE A 215 3.62 22.41 5.74
CA PHE A 215 4.70 21.55 6.19
C PHE A 215 5.51 22.22 7.30
N SER A 216 6.06 21.41 8.20
CA SER A 216 7.02 21.85 9.22
C SER A 216 8.25 22.47 8.57
N ASP A 217 8.80 23.51 9.19
CA ASP A 217 10.06 24.13 8.76
C ASP A 217 11.25 23.22 9.07
N VAL A 218 12.06 22.96 8.04
CA VAL A 218 13.22 22.06 8.09
C VAL A 218 14.55 22.79 7.92
N SER A 219 14.55 24.13 7.92
CA SER A 219 15.74 24.94 7.62
C SER A 219 16.93 24.67 8.57
N ASN A 220 16.66 24.17 9.78
CA ASN A 220 17.67 23.85 10.78
C ASN A 220 18.05 22.35 10.84
N LEU A 221 17.53 21.52 9.93
CA LEU A 221 17.78 20.09 9.89
C LEU A 221 18.61 19.72 8.66
N PRO A 222 19.55 18.76 8.76
CA PRO A 222 20.31 18.32 7.60
C PRO A 222 19.41 17.63 6.59
N ALA A 223 19.77 17.71 5.30
CA ALA A 223 19.15 16.90 4.26
C ALA A 223 19.66 15.44 4.31
N LEU A 224 18.84 14.48 3.88
CA LEU A 224 19.28 13.10 3.68
C LEU A 224 20.34 13.04 2.56
N ASN A 225 21.37 12.20 2.73
CA ASN A 225 22.42 12.09 1.71
C ASN A 225 21.91 11.33 0.47
N ARG A 226 22.69 11.43 -0.60
CA ARG A 226 22.43 10.76 -1.87
C ARG A 226 23.49 9.72 -2.17
N HIS A 227 23.05 8.57 -2.68
CA HIS A 227 23.94 7.52 -3.18
C HIS A 227 23.59 7.17 -4.63
N PRO A 228 24.59 6.78 -5.45
CA PRO A 228 24.34 6.24 -6.77
C PRO A 228 23.34 5.08 -6.71
N ASP A 229 22.37 5.06 -7.62
CA ASP A 229 21.28 4.07 -7.63
C ASP A 229 21.79 2.62 -7.64
N ASN A 230 22.86 2.33 -8.40
CA ASN A 230 23.43 0.99 -8.48
C ASN A 230 23.98 0.52 -7.13
N ASP A 231 24.60 1.41 -6.37
CA ASP A 231 25.14 1.10 -5.05
C ASP A 231 23.99 0.98 -4.04
N TYR A 232 23.04 1.91 -4.10
CA TYR A 232 21.89 1.97 -3.20
C TYR A 232 21.00 0.72 -3.29
N TYR A 233 20.70 0.25 -4.51
CA TYR A 233 19.87 -0.96 -4.72
C TYR A 233 20.68 -2.25 -4.79
N GLY A 234 21.98 -2.17 -5.07
CA GLY A 234 22.91 -3.31 -5.08
C GLY A 234 23.32 -3.78 -3.69
N PHE A 235 23.20 -2.93 -2.66
CA PHE A 235 23.61 -3.24 -1.30
C PHE A 235 22.82 -4.41 -0.70
N ARG A 236 23.54 -5.37 -0.10
CA ARG A 236 22.98 -6.58 0.52
C ARG A 236 23.32 -6.63 2.01
N GLY A 237 22.72 -5.76 2.81
CA GLY A 237 22.90 -5.79 4.26
C GLY A 237 22.57 -4.47 4.94
N ILE A 238 22.97 -4.36 6.21
CA ILE A 238 23.01 -3.11 6.99
C ILE A 238 24.38 -3.04 7.65
N ALA A 239 25.17 -2.00 7.39
CA ALA A 239 26.39 -1.74 8.17
C ALA A 239 26.04 -1.06 9.50
N GLY A 240 26.91 -1.20 10.51
CA GLY A 240 26.59 -0.83 11.90
C GLY A 240 26.36 0.67 12.17
N ASN A 241 26.64 1.54 11.20
CA ASN A 241 26.48 3.00 11.30
C ASN A 241 25.65 3.58 10.13
N GLU A 242 24.89 2.74 9.44
CA GLU A 242 24.00 3.19 8.37
C GLU A 242 22.90 4.09 8.92
N VAL A 243 22.54 5.09 8.12
CA VAL A 243 21.36 5.93 8.32
C VAL A 243 20.52 5.87 7.05
N LEU A 244 19.28 6.31 7.11
CA LEU A 244 18.49 6.42 5.89
C LEU A 244 19.11 7.48 4.99
N ASP A 245 19.54 7.04 3.81
CA ASP A 245 19.88 7.91 2.70
C ASP A 245 18.94 7.63 1.52
N LEU A 246 19.03 8.46 0.48
CA LEU A 246 18.18 8.40 -0.70
C LEU A 246 18.99 7.99 -1.94
N PRO A 247 18.37 7.30 -2.91
CA PRO A 247 18.98 7.12 -4.22
C PRO A 247 19.07 8.47 -4.95
N GLU A 248 20.06 8.61 -5.82
CA GLU A 248 20.28 9.82 -6.62
C GLU A 248 19.06 10.16 -7.49
N GLN A 249 18.41 9.14 -8.08
CA GLN A 249 17.24 9.32 -8.94
C GLN A 249 15.91 9.29 -8.16
N PHE A 250 15.90 9.54 -6.85
CA PHE A 250 14.68 9.44 -6.03
C PHE A 250 13.55 10.33 -6.56
N GLU A 251 13.83 11.61 -6.83
CA GLU A 251 12.87 12.58 -7.36
C GLU A 251 12.35 12.17 -8.73
N ASN A 252 13.22 11.69 -9.61
CA ASN A 252 12.82 11.24 -10.95
C ASN A 252 11.85 10.05 -10.88
N ARG A 253 12.01 9.17 -9.89
CA ARG A 253 11.09 8.05 -9.65
C ARG A 253 9.77 8.54 -9.04
N LEU A 254 9.80 9.57 -8.20
CA LEU A 254 8.59 10.22 -7.69
C LEU A 254 7.85 10.91 -8.84
N ASP A 255 8.54 11.66 -9.69
CA ASP A 255 7.97 12.29 -10.90
C ASP A 255 7.30 11.23 -11.80
N ALA A 256 7.97 10.10 -12.05
CA ALA A 256 7.41 8.98 -12.79
C ALA A 256 6.14 8.39 -12.15
N TYR A 257 6.10 8.26 -10.82
CA TYR A 257 4.90 7.81 -10.12
C TYR A 257 3.75 8.82 -10.22
N PHE A 258 4.04 10.11 -10.06
CA PHE A 258 3.01 11.14 -10.08
C PHE A 258 2.51 11.44 -11.50
N SER A 259 3.26 11.11 -12.54
CA SER A 259 2.83 11.20 -13.95
C SER A 259 2.01 10.00 -14.46
N LEU A 260 1.91 8.90 -13.69
CA LEU A 260 1.15 7.73 -14.10
C LEU A 260 -0.33 8.06 -14.36
N THR A 261 -0.89 7.43 -15.39
CA THR A 261 -2.33 7.34 -15.60
C THR A 261 -3.00 6.68 -14.40
N GLU A 262 -4.30 6.88 -14.22
CA GLU A 262 -5.06 6.24 -13.14
C GLU A 262 -4.94 4.71 -13.19
N GLU A 263 -5.05 4.11 -14.39
CA GLU A 263 -4.94 2.66 -14.58
C GLU A 263 -3.55 2.12 -14.22
N ASP A 264 -2.48 2.75 -14.73
CA ASP A 264 -1.11 2.31 -14.41
C ASP A 264 -0.80 2.54 -12.92
N ARG A 265 -1.35 3.60 -12.31
CA ARG A 265 -1.19 3.88 -10.88
C ARG A 265 -1.87 2.82 -10.03
N ASP A 266 -3.09 2.39 -10.37
CA ASP A 266 -3.80 1.31 -9.68
C ASP A 266 -3.04 -0.02 -9.80
N THR A 267 -2.53 -0.33 -11.00
CA THR A 267 -1.66 -1.50 -11.24
C THR A 267 -0.41 -1.46 -10.36
N PHE A 268 0.29 -0.33 -10.31
CA PHE A 268 1.49 -0.17 -9.50
C PHE A 268 1.18 -0.25 -7.99
N GLN A 269 0.08 0.36 -7.54
CA GLN A 269 -0.34 0.31 -6.14
C GLN A 269 -0.72 -1.10 -5.71
N CYS A 270 -1.36 -1.89 -6.58
CA CYS A 270 -1.63 -3.30 -6.33
C CYS A 270 -0.32 -4.10 -6.15
N ALA A 271 0.66 -3.88 -7.03
CA ALA A 271 1.97 -4.50 -6.92
C ALA A 271 2.68 -4.10 -5.61
N ALA A 272 2.67 -2.80 -5.27
CA ALA A 272 3.26 -2.26 -4.05
C ALA A 272 2.59 -2.77 -2.77
N TYR A 273 1.26 -2.94 -2.80
CA TYR A 273 0.51 -3.58 -1.72
C TYR A 273 1.04 -4.98 -1.41
N TRP A 274 1.17 -5.82 -2.43
CA TRP A 274 1.66 -7.20 -2.29
C TRP A 274 3.11 -7.26 -1.85
N PHE A 275 3.96 -6.37 -2.39
CA PHE A 275 5.34 -6.25 -1.95
C PHE A 275 5.46 -5.87 -0.47
N ASN A 276 4.67 -4.89 -0.01
CA ASN A 276 4.62 -4.52 1.39
C ASN A 276 4.05 -5.66 2.26
N HIS A 277 3.03 -6.37 1.78
CA HIS A 277 2.46 -7.53 2.47
C HIS A 277 3.50 -8.65 2.66
N ALA A 278 4.38 -8.88 1.68
CA ALA A 278 5.44 -9.87 1.78
C ALA A 278 6.36 -9.65 2.98
N ARG A 279 6.65 -8.39 3.36
CA ARG A 279 7.43 -8.08 4.56
C ARG A 279 6.72 -8.54 5.84
N ARG A 280 5.41 -8.35 5.95
CA ARG A 280 4.63 -8.82 7.11
C ARG A 280 4.55 -10.35 7.12
N ALA A 281 4.39 -10.96 5.95
CA ALA A 281 4.34 -12.41 5.82
C ALA A 281 5.67 -13.06 6.25
N GLN A 282 6.81 -12.44 5.93
CA GLN A 282 8.15 -12.92 6.28
C GLN A 282 8.33 -13.19 7.78
N GLU A 283 7.65 -12.45 8.66
CA GLU A 283 7.71 -12.66 10.11
C GLU A 283 7.15 -14.02 10.55
N THR A 284 6.33 -14.67 9.71
CA THR A 284 5.57 -15.87 10.09
C THR A 284 5.64 -17.01 9.07
N SER A 285 5.85 -16.71 7.79
CA SER A 285 5.93 -17.72 6.73
C SER A 285 6.76 -17.22 5.53
N GLN A 286 7.83 -17.96 5.23
CA GLN A 286 8.65 -17.72 4.05
C GLN A 286 7.88 -18.04 2.77
N SER A 287 7.04 -19.07 2.77
CA SER A 287 6.21 -19.42 1.62
C SER A 287 5.20 -18.32 1.29
N ALA A 288 4.58 -17.72 2.31
CA ALA A 288 3.65 -16.61 2.14
C ALA A 288 4.35 -15.33 1.67
N GLU A 289 5.54 -15.01 2.19
CA GLU A 289 6.39 -13.93 1.68
C GLU A 289 6.65 -14.13 0.18
N PHE A 290 7.10 -15.32 -0.19
CA PHE A 290 7.44 -15.65 -1.57
C PHE A 290 6.22 -15.48 -2.51
N LEU A 291 5.07 -16.04 -2.15
CA LEU A 291 3.85 -15.92 -2.95
C LEU A 291 3.37 -14.47 -3.06
N ALA A 292 3.48 -13.68 -1.99
CA ALA A 292 3.12 -12.27 -2.03
C ALA A 292 4.00 -11.48 -3.02
N LEU A 293 5.31 -11.74 -3.06
CA LEU A 293 6.19 -11.09 -4.04
C LEU A 293 5.86 -11.48 -5.48
N ILE A 294 5.54 -12.76 -5.73
CA ILE A 294 5.11 -13.20 -7.07
C ILE A 294 3.78 -12.55 -7.46
N ASN A 295 2.80 -12.49 -6.57
CA ASN A 295 1.52 -11.81 -6.82
C ASN A 295 1.72 -10.33 -7.15
N GLY A 296 2.67 -9.67 -6.48
CA GLY A 296 3.01 -8.27 -6.78
C GLY A 296 3.56 -8.10 -8.20
N LEU A 297 4.40 -9.02 -8.67
CA LEU A 297 4.91 -9.00 -10.04
C LEU A 297 3.83 -9.38 -11.07
N GLU A 298 2.99 -10.38 -10.76
CA GLU A 298 1.87 -10.78 -11.62
C GLU A 298 0.85 -9.62 -11.78
N ALA A 299 0.70 -8.75 -10.78
CA ALA A 299 -0.16 -7.56 -10.87
C ALA A 299 0.30 -6.53 -11.93
N LEU A 300 1.60 -6.51 -12.27
CA LEU A 300 2.15 -5.64 -13.32
C LEU A 300 1.96 -6.19 -14.74
N LEU A 301 1.51 -7.43 -14.88
CA LEU A 301 1.25 -8.03 -16.17
C LEU A 301 0.05 -7.34 -16.85
N PRO A 302 0.07 -7.18 -18.18
CA PRO A 302 -1.08 -6.65 -18.90
C PRO A 302 -2.34 -7.47 -18.58
N GLN A 303 -3.47 -6.80 -18.39
CA GLN A 303 -4.75 -7.49 -18.19
C GLN A 303 -4.99 -8.46 -19.34
N ALA A 304 -5.40 -9.69 -19.01
CA ALA A 304 -5.60 -10.72 -20.01
C ALA A 304 -6.71 -10.28 -20.99
N SER A 305 -6.35 -10.03 -22.25
CA SER A 305 -7.30 -10.05 -23.34
C SER A 305 -7.95 -11.43 -23.40
N ALA A 306 -9.24 -11.51 -23.72
CA ALA A 306 -9.94 -12.78 -23.92
C ALA A 306 -9.08 -13.70 -24.80
N HIS A 307 -8.68 -14.85 -24.25
CA HIS A 307 -7.82 -15.77 -24.97
C HIS A 307 -8.58 -16.29 -26.20
N ALA A 308 -7.97 -16.21 -27.37
CA ALA A 308 -8.45 -16.98 -28.50
C ALA A 308 -8.26 -18.46 -28.16
N GLU A 309 -9.32 -19.26 -28.24
CA GLU A 309 -9.23 -20.70 -28.08
C GLU A 309 -9.06 -21.35 -29.46
N CYS A 310 -8.23 -22.39 -29.55
CA CYS A 310 -8.11 -23.17 -30.77
C CYS A 310 -9.47 -23.80 -31.09
N SER A 311 -10.03 -23.51 -32.27
CA SER A 311 -11.32 -24.04 -32.72
C SER A 311 -11.38 -25.57 -32.78
N THR A 312 -10.24 -26.25 -32.87
CA THR A 312 -10.15 -27.72 -32.97
C THR A 312 -9.93 -28.40 -31.62
N CYS A 313 -9.03 -27.89 -30.78
CA CYS A 313 -8.64 -28.58 -29.54
C CYS A 313 -9.01 -27.84 -28.25
N ARG A 314 -9.66 -26.67 -28.35
CA ARG A 314 -10.01 -25.76 -27.24
C ARG A 314 -8.85 -25.36 -26.33
N LYS A 315 -7.60 -25.65 -26.71
CA LYS A 315 -6.43 -25.13 -26.00
C LYS A 315 -6.33 -23.63 -26.23
N ARG A 316 -5.89 -22.91 -25.20
CA ARG A 316 -5.65 -21.47 -25.27
C ARG A 316 -4.55 -21.19 -26.31
N LEU A 317 -4.82 -20.27 -27.22
CA LEU A 317 -3.85 -19.70 -28.15
C LEU A 317 -3.19 -18.49 -27.47
N GLY A 318 -1.85 -18.45 -27.51
CA GLY A 318 -1.05 -17.37 -26.94
C GLY A 318 -0.15 -17.81 -25.77
N PRO A 319 0.76 -16.93 -25.34
CA PRO A 319 1.74 -17.23 -24.29
C PRO A 319 1.05 -17.52 -22.95
N SER A 320 1.61 -18.46 -22.19
CA SER A 320 1.13 -18.79 -20.85
C SER A 320 1.41 -17.63 -19.87
N ILE A 321 0.75 -17.63 -18.71
CA ILE A 321 1.05 -16.65 -17.64
C ILE A 321 2.52 -16.75 -17.23
N SER A 322 3.08 -17.96 -17.21
CA SER A 322 4.50 -18.21 -16.95
C SER A 322 5.40 -17.52 -17.96
N ASP A 323 5.05 -17.58 -19.25
CA ASP A 323 5.86 -16.97 -20.32
C ASP A 323 5.82 -15.44 -20.19
N LYS A 324 4.64 -14.87 -19.98
CA LYS A 324 4.47 -13.43 -19.73
C LYS A 324 5.23 -12.95 -18.50
N PHE A 325 5.28 -13.77 -17.44
CA PHE A 325 6.04 -13.47 -16.24
C PHE A 325 7.56 -13.46 -16.51
N VAL A 326 8.07 -14.43 -17.26
CA VAL A 326 9.48 -14.45 -17.66
C VAL A 326 9.82 -13.26 -18.54
N GLU A 327 8.97 -12.93 -19.52
CA GLU A 327 9.10 -11.75 -20.38
C GLU A 327 9.13 -10.44 -19.57
N LEU A 328 8.27 -10.32 -18.54
CA LEU A 328 8.26 -9.16 -17.64
C LEU A 328 9.61 -8.99 -16.93
N ILE A 329 10.14 -10.07 -16.35
CA ILE A 329 11.43 -10.03 -15.66
C ILE A 329 12.57 -9.77 -16.65
N GLU A 330 12.53 -10.35 -17.86
CA GLU A 330 13.53 -10.09 -18.89
C GLU A 330 13.54 -8.64 -19.34
N LYS A 331 12.37 -8.03 -19.48
CA LYS A 331 12.22 -6.63 -19.89
C LYS A 331 12.74 -5.66 -18.82
N TYR A 332 12.39 -5.89 -17.56
CA TYR A 332 12.64 -4.91 -16.49
C TYR A 332 13.75 -5.29 -15.51
N ALA A 333 14.32 -6.49 -15.61
CA ALA A 333 15.49 -6.92 -14.86
C ALA A 333 16.37 -7.85 -15.72
N PRO A 334 16.95 -7.34 -16.83
CA PRO A 334 17.78 -8.13 -17.73
C PRO A 334 19.09 -8.59 -17.07
N SER A 335 19.72 -9.61 -17.65
CA SER A 335 21.06 -10.07 -17.22
C SER A 335 22.07 -8.91 -17.34
N PRO A 336 23.04 -8.77 -16.41
CA PRO A 336 23.43 -9.72 -15.36
C PRO A 336 22.60 -9.63 -14.07
N ASN A 337 21.60 -8.74 -13.98
CA ASN A 337 20.87 -8.48 -12.73
C ASN A 337 20.10 -9.72 -12.23
N VAL A 338 19.63 -10.58 -13.15
CA VAL A 338 18.91 -11.83 -12.84
C VAL A 338 19.34 -12.94 -13.80
N SER A 339 19.85 -14.06 -13.29
CA SER A 339 20.24 -15.18 -14.14
C SER A 339 19.03 -15.88 -14.78
N VAL A 340 19.23 -16.49 -15.96
CA VAL A 340 18.16 -17.27 -16.64
C VAL A 340 17.68 -18.45 -15.78
N GLN A 341 18.57 -19.04 -14.98
CA GLN A 341 18.23 -20.12 -14.05
C GLN A 341 17.34 -19.63 -12.91
N ASP A 342 17.59 -18.43 -12.37
CA ASP A 342 16.74 -17.82 -11.35
C ASP A 342 15.32 -17.58 -11.91
N LYS A 343 15.19 -17.06 -13.13
CA LYS A 343 13.88 -16.75 -13.75
C LYS A 343 12.97 -17.97 -13.85
N LYS A 344 13.48 -19.09 -14.39
CA LYS A 344 12.72 -20.34 -14.52
C LYS A 344 12.48 -21.01 -13.17
N GLY A 345 13.46 -20.93 -12.27
CA GLY A 345 13.37 -21.49 -10.91
C GLY A 345 12.27 -20.84 -10.07
N LEU A 346 12.09 -19.52 -10.18
CA LEU A 346 11.09 -18.75 -9.43
C LEU A 346 9.66 -19.18 -9.76
N TYR A 347 9.31 -19.28 -11.04
CA TYR A 347 7.94 -19.66 -11.41
C TYR A 347 7.65 -21.14 -11.13
N GLY A 348 8.65 -22.02 -11.30
CA GLY A 348 8.55 -23.41 -10.87
C GLY A 348 8.28 -23.54 -9.36
N LEU A 349 8.98 -22.74 -8.55
CA LEU A 349 8.77 -22.68 -7.11
C LEU A 349 7.38 -22.15 -6.74
N ARG A 350 6.90 -21.10 -7.41
CA ARG A 350 5.52 -20.59 -7.22
C ARG A 350 4.48 -21.67 -7.47
N SER A 351 4.60 -22.41 -8.58
CA SER A 351 3.67 -23.51 -8.89
C SER A 351 3.71 -24.61 -7.81
N ALA A 352 4.91 -24.98 -7.36
CA ALA A 352 5.09 -25.97 -6.30
C ALA A 352 4.48 -25.54 -4.95
N VAL A 353 4.59 -24.26 -4.60
CA VAL A 353 4.07 -23.71 -3.33
C VAL A 353 2.56 -23.49 -3.39
N ALA A 354 2.05 -22.88 -4.45
CA ALA A 354 0.63 -22.53 -4.56
C ALA A 354 -0.28 -23.72 -4.89
N HIS A 355 0.22 -24.69 -5.67
CA HIS A 355 -0.60 -25.79 -6.20
C HIS A 355 -0.01 -27.18 -5.93
N GLY A 356 1.30 -27.28 -5.71
CA GLY A 356 2.02 -28.54 -5.55
C GLY A 356 2.09 -29.10 -4.14
N GLY A 357 1.46 -28.45 -3.14
CA GLY A 357 1.45 -28.90 -1.75
C GLY A 357 2.80 -28.85 -1.04
N LYS A 358 3.77 -28.07 -1.54
CA LYS A 358 5.10 -27.93 -0.93
C LYS A 358 5.21 -26.60 -0.19
N LEU A 359 5.80 -26.61 0.99
CA LEU A 359 6.18 -25.39 1.70
C LEU A 359 7.69 -25.17 1.60
N LEU A 360 8.12 -23.92 1.76
CA LEU A 360 9.52 -23.60 1.95
C LEU A 360 10.01 -24.14 3.29
N TYR A 361 11.34 -24.27 3.42
CA TYR A 361 11.94 -25.13 4.44
C TYR A 361 11.65 -24.63 5.86
N ASP A 362 11.72 -23.31 6.06
CA ASP A 362 11.53 -22.69 7.36
C ASP A 362 10.08 -22.89 7.87
N ASP A 363 9.11 -23.00 6.96
CA ASP A 363 7.70 -23.24 7.31
C ASP A 363 7.41 -24.71 7.66
N VAL A 364 8.17 -25.65 7.09
CA VAL A 364 8.07 -27.09 7.42
C VAL A 364 8.75 -27.40 8.74
N SER A 365 9.91 -26.79 8.97
CA SER A 365 10.79 -27.10 10.12
C SER A 365 10.50 -26.25 11.37
N GLY A 366 9.57 -25.30 11.28
CA GLY A 366 9.25 -24.38 12.37
C GLY A 366 10.38 -23.39 12.68
N GLY A 367 11.14 -22.98 11.65
CA GLY A 367 12.17 -21.95 11.74
C GLY A 367 13.39 -22.30 12.60
N ARG A 368 13.53 -23.56 13.07
CA ARG A 368 14.73 -23.99 13.79
C ARG A 368 15.85 -24.18 12.78
N GLY A 369 16.81 -23.26 12.80
CA GLY A 369 17.90 -23.17 11.84
C GLY A 369 18.66 -24.47 11.60
N GLY A 370 19.22 -24.58 10.40
CA GLY A 370 20.15 -25.61 9.96
C GLY A 370 21.03 -25.07 8.82
N LEU A 371 22.06 -25.82 8.43
CA LEU A 371 22.92 -25.50 7.28
C LEU A 371 22.65 -26.48 6.12
N SER A 372 21.38 -26.85 5.93
CA SER A 372 21.02 -27.75 4.83
C SER A 372 21.06 -27.02 3.50
N GLY A 373 21.55 -27.68 2.44
CA GLY A 373 21.59 -27.08 1.10
C GLY A 373 20.20 -26.75 0.54
N LEU A 374 19.13 -27.37 1.03
CA LEU A 374 17.75 -27.00 0.67
C LEU A 374 17.32 -25.69 1.34
N GLN A 375 17.60 -25.53 2.63
CA GLN A 375 17.31 -24.30 3.37
C GLN A 375 18.06 -23.10 2.80
N MET A 376 19.37 -23.25 2.56
CA MET A 376 20.18 -22.17 1.96
C MET A 376 19.65 -21.76 0.59
N ARG A 377 19.21 -22.73 -0.24
CA ARG A 377 18.59 -22.43 -1.54
C ARG A 377 17.28 -21.66 -1.37
N HIS A 378 16.37 -22.09 -0.49
CA HIS A 378 15.09 -21.40 -0.27
C HIS A 378 15.26 -19.98 0.30
N GLN A 379 16.20 -19.79 1.24
CA GLN A 379 16.53 -18.47 1.77
C GLN A 379 17.15 -17.55 0.70
N THR A 380 18.04 -18.10 -0.13
CA THR A 380 18.61 -17.36 -1.26
C THR A 380 17.53 -16.99 -2.26
N SER A 381 16.62 -17.92 -2.62
CA SER A 381 15.50 -17.65 -3.51
C SER A 381 14.59 -16.54 -2.97
N SER A 382 14.29 -16.55 -1.67
CA SER A 382 13.43 -15.54 -1.01
C SER A 382 14.08 -14.13 -1.03
N ARG A 383 15.37 -14.05 -0.70
CA ARG A 383 16.13 -12.78 -0.79
C ARG A 383 16.24 -12.29 -2.24
N ASN A 384 16.51 -13.19 -3.17
CA ASN A 384 16.63 -12.87 -4.58
C ASN A 384 15.29 -12.36 -5.14
N ILE A 385 14.16 -13.02 -4.87
CA ILE A 385 12.87 -12.57 -5.42
C ILE A 385 12.48 -11.19 -4.90
N ARG A 386 12.77 -10.85 -3.65
CA ARG A 386 12.49 -9.51 -3.10
C ARG A 386 13.28 -8.43 -3.84
N HIS A 387 14.58 -8.69 -4.07
CA HIS A 387 15.44 -7.78 -4.83
C HIS A 387 14.99 -7.66 -6.29
N ILE A 388 14.70 -8.79 -6.95
CA ILE A 388 14.20 -8.84 -8.34
C ILE A 388 12.89 -8.07 -8.46
N ALA A 389 11.94 -8.33 -7.56
CA ALA A 389 10.64 -7.66 -7.58
C ALA A 389 10.79 -6.15 -7.45
N ARG A 390 11.67 -5.68 -6.56
CA ARG A 390 11.97 -4.24 -6.45
C ARG A 390 12.54 -3.68 -7.75
N ILE A 391 13.58 -4.29 -8.33
CA ILE A 391 14.17 -3.82 -9.58
C ILE A 391 13.12 -3.77 -10.70
N VAL A 392 12.33 -4.82 -10.86
CA VAL A 392 11.26 -4.89 -11.86
C VAL A 392 10.26 -3.75 -11.65
N MET A 393 9.81 -3.51 -10.42
CA MET A 393 8.86 -2.44 -10.11
C MET A 393 9.44 -1.05 -10.38
N LEU A 394 10.71 -0.81 -10.02
CA LEU A 394 11.40 0.46 -10.27
C LEU A 394 11.54 0.75 -11.77
N ASN A 395 11.99 -0.25 -12.54
CA ASN A 395 12.19 -0.10 -13.97
C ASN A 395 10.86 -0.06 -14.74
N TRP A 396 9.84 -0.78 -14.26
CA TRP A 396 8.48 -0.66 -14.77
C TRP A 396 7.97 0.77 -14.58
N LEU A 397 8.14 1.35 -13.40
CA LEU A 397 7.70 2.71 -13.09
C LEU A 397 8.35 3.74 -14.03
N ILE A 398 9.66 3.66 -14.19
CA ILE A 398 10.42 4.55 -15.08
C ILE A 398 9.98 4.38 -16.54
N SER A 399 9.65 3.16 -16.98
CA SER A 399 9.22 2.93 -18.38
C SER A 399 7.85 3.53 -18.76
N ARG A 400 7.12 4.07 -17.78
CA ARG A 400 5.80 4.71 -17.97
C ARG A 400 5.87 6.24 -17.97
N HIS A 401 7.04 6.80 -17.68
CA HIS A 401 7.36 8.22 -17.79
C HIS A 401 8.25 8.43 -19.00
#